data_AF-C6ZN05-F1
#
_entry.id   AF-C6ZN05-F1
#
_cell.length_a   1.000
_cell.length_b   1.000
_cell.length_c   1.000
_cell.angle_alpha   90.00
_cell.angle_beta   90.00
_cell.angle_gamma   90.00
#
_symmetry.space_group_name_H-M   'P 1'
#
loop_
_entity.id
_entity.type
_entity.pdbx_description
1 polymer ?
#
loop_
_entity_poly.entity_id
_entity_poly.type
_entity_poly.pdbx_seq_one_letter_code
_entity_poly.pdbx_strand_id
1 'polypeptide(L)'
;YGGSFASETLTHALTELREAYARYQNDPEFLKEFHSELAHFVGRPSPIYHAARMSREMGGAQIFLKREDLNHTGAHKINNVIGQAMLARRMGKPRVIAETGAGQHGVATATICARYGLECVVYMGAEDVKRQSPNVYRMKLLGATV
;
A
#
# COMPACT_ATOMS: atom_id res chain seq x y z
N TYR A 1 -19.98 5.72 11.15
CA TYR A 1 -20.07 7.16 10.88
C TYR A 1 -18.94 7.54 9.94
N GLY A 2 -19.12 8.56 9.11
CA GLY A 2 -18.22 8.96 8.03
C GLY A 2 -18.87 10.09 7.23
N GLY A 3 -18.45 10.27 5.98
CA GLY A 3 -18.94 11.33 5.09
C GLY A 3 -17.80 11.83 4.21
N SER A 4 -18.08 12.77 3.31
CA SER A 4 -17.06 13.45 2.49
C SER A 4 -17.03 14.93 2.86
N PHE A 5 -16.18 15.29 3.83
CA PHE A 5 -15.96 16.67 4.29
C PHE A 5 -14.70 17.23 3.62
N ALA A 6 -14.77 17.42 2.32
CA ALA A 6 -13.67 17.91 1.51
C ALA A 6 -14.04 19.25 0.86
N SER A 7 -13.02 20.02 0.48
CA SER A 7 -13.20 21.21 -0.37
C SER A 7 -13.95 20.84 -1.66
N GLU A 8 -14.79 21.75 -2.16
CA GLU A 8 -15.53 21.59 -3.41
C GLU A 8 -14.60 21.25 -4.58
N THR A 9 -13.38 21.78 -4.57
CA THR A 9 -12.33 21.52 -5.57
C THR A 9 -11.92 20.04 -5.66
N LEU A 10 -12.20 19.22 -4.64
CA LEU A 10 -11.89 17.78 -4.62
C LEU A 10 -13.10 16.89 -4.96
N THR A 11 -14.31 17.45 -4.97
CA THR A 11 -15.55 16.67 -5.13
C THR A 11 -15.58 15.85 -6.41
N HIS A 12 -15.13 16.44 -7.53
CA HIS A 12 -15.10 15.74 -8.81
C HIS A 12 -14.15 14.53 -8.78
N ALA A 13 -12.92 14.72 -8.29
CA ALA A 13 -11.92 13.65 -8.21
C ALA A 13 -12.37 12.51 -7.28
N LEU A 14 -12.99 12.83 -6.14
CA LEU A 14 -13.53 11.83 -5.21
C LEU A 14 -14.69 11.05 -5.83
N THR A 15 -15.53 11.72 -6.63
CA THR A 15 -16.65 11.08 -7.33
C THR A 15 -16.16 10.12 -8.41
N GLU A 16 -15.22 10.56 -9.25
CA GLU A 16 -14.57 9.72 -10.28
C GLU A 16 -13.94 8.46 -9.66
N LEU A 17 -13.20 8.63 -8.56
CA LEU A 17 -12.60 7.50 -7.83
C LEU A 17 -13.65 6.53 -7.30
N ARG A 18 -14.72 7.04 -6.68
CA ARG A 18 -15.81 6.22 -6.14
C ARG A 18 -16.49 5.40 -7.23
N GLU A 19 -16.77 5.99 -8.38
CA GLU A 19 -17.40 5.33 -9.51
C GLU A 19 -16.47 4.27 -10.13
N ALA A 20 -15.20 4.59 -10.32
CA ALA A 20 -14.21 3.63 -10.81
C ALA A 20 -14.06 2.44 -9.85
N TYR A 21 -13.93 2.70 -8.55
CA TYR A 21 -13.88 1.63 -7.55
C TYR A 21 -15.15 0.78 -7.58
N ALA A 22 -16.33 1.40 -7.61
CA ALA A 22 -17.60 0.70 -7.64
C ALA A 22 -17.74 -0.23 -8.86
N ARG A 23 -17.16 0.19 -10.00
CA ARG A 23 -17.12 -0.59 -11.24
C ARG A 23 -16.21 -1.83 -11.14
N TYR A 24 -15.02 -1.69 -10.57
CA TYR A 24 -13.98 -2.73 -10.61
C TYR A 24 -13.93 -3.63 -9.36
N GLN A 25 -14.51 -3.22 -8.23
CA GLN A 25 -14.42 -3.99 -6.97
C GLN A 25 -14.95 -5.43 -7.06
N ASN A 26 -15.89 -5.70 -7.99
CA ASN A 26 -16.46 -7.03 -8.24
C ASN A 26 -16.14 -7.55 -9.64
N ASP A 27 -15.29 -6.86 -10.40
CA ASP A 27 -14.91 -7.28 -11.74
C ASP A 27 -14.03 -8.55 -11.67
N PRO A 28 -14.39 -9.67 -12.32
CA PRO A 28 -13.65 -10.92 -12.21
C PRO A 28 -12.20 -10.82 -12.67
N GLU A 29 -11.92 -10.03 -13.70
CA GLU A 29 -10.56 -9.86 -14.22
C GLU A 29 -9.70 -9.00 -13.28
N PHE A 30 -10.28 -7.95 -12.69
CA PHE A 30 -9.62 -7.15 -11.65
C PHE A 30 -9.27 -8.01 -10.43
N LEU A 31 -10.23 -8.80 -9.94
CA LEU A 31 -10.02 -9.68 -8.79
C LEU A 31 -8.97 -10.75 -9.09
N LYS A 32 -9.01 -11.36 -10.28
CA LYS A 32 -8.02 -12.35 -10.71
C LYS A 32 -6.60 -11.77 -10.74
N GLU A 33 -6.42 -10.58 -11.31
CA GLU A 33 -5.14 -9.86 -11.30
C GLU A 33 -4.71 -9.56 -9.86
N PHE A 34 -5.62 -9.04 -9.02
CA PHE A 34 -5.33 -8.67 -7.63
C PHE A 34 -4.89 -9.89 -6.81
N HIS A 35 -5.58 -11.02 -6.94
CA HIS A 35 -5.21 -12.27 -6.25
C HIS A 35 -3.86 -12.82 -6.73
N SER A 36 -3.57 -12.76 -8.03
CA SER A 36 -2.28 -13.14 -8.60
C SER A 36 -1.15 -12.27 -8.02
N GLU A 37 -1.37 -10.96 -7.96
CA GLU A 37 -0.44 -9.99 -7.41
C GLU A 37 -0.17 -10.21 -5.91
N LEU A 38 -1.24 -10.44 -5.15
CA LEU A 38 -1.14 -10.81 -3.74
C LEU A 38 -0.34 -12.11 -3.54
N ALA A 39 -0.58 -13.14 -4.35
CA ALA A 39 0.10 -14.43 -4.22
C ALA A 39 1.57 -14.34 -4.62
N HIS A 40 1.86 -13.76 -5.79
CA HIS A 40 3.15 -13.92 -6.44
C HIS A 40 4.10 -12.72 -6.26
N PHE A 41 3.58 -11.51 -6.04
CA PHE A 41 4.41 -10.34 -5.78
C PHE A 41 4.47 -10.00 -4.29
N VAL A 42 3.32 -10.03 -3.59
CA VAL A 42 3.27 -9.73 -2.15
C VAL A 42 3.74 -10.92 -1.30
N GLY A 43 3.47 -12.15 -1.73
CA GLY A 43 3.81 -13.37 -0.99
C GLY A 43 2.71 -13.84 -0.03
N ARG A 44 1.44 -13.60 -0.36
CA ARG A 44 0.28 -14.05 0.44
C ARG A 44 -0.09 -15.51 0.13
N PRO A 45 -0.75 -16.21 1.08
CA PRO A 45 -1.15 -15.76 2.41
C PRO A 45 0.01 -15.74 3.42
N SER A 46 0.01 -14.74 4.30
CA SER A 46 0.93 -14.73 5.46
C SER A 46 0.49 -15.76 6.52
N PRO A 47 1.43 -16.45 7.19
CA PRO A 47 1.10 -17.48 8.17
C PRO A 47 0.50 -16.89 9.46
N ILE A 48 -0.25 -17.73 10.17
CA ILE A 48 -0.66 -17.51 11.56
C ILE A 48 0.33 -18.26 12.45
N TYR A 49 1.18 -17.52 13.16
CA TYR A 49 2.25 -18.12 13.98
C TYR A 49 1.81 -18.23 15.44
N HIS A 50 1.81 -19.43 16.01
CA HIS A 50 1.61 -19.61 17.45
C HIS A 50 2.87 -19.22 18.23
N ALA A 51 2.80 -18.14 19.00
CA ALA A 51 3.91 -17.65 19.81
C ALA A 51 4.05 -18.44 21.13
N ALA A 52 4.34 -19.74 21.03
CA ALA A 52 4.23 -20.69 22.14
C ALA A 52 5.03 -20.29 23.40
N ARG A 53 6.23 -19.70 23.26
CA ARG A 53 6.99 -19.22 24.42
C ARG A 53 6.27 -18.07 25.13
N MET A 54 5.78 -17.10 24.36
CA MET A 54 5.04 -15.95 24.89
C MET A 54 3.73 -16.38 25.56
N SER A 55 3.00 -17.32 24.95
CA SER A 55 1.80 -17.92 25.55
C SER A 55 2.11 -18.53 26.92
N ARG A 56 3.23 -19.26 27.06
CA ARG A 56 3.65 -19.85 28.34
C ARG A 56 4.07 -18.81 29.37
N GLU A 57 4.90 -17.84 28.97
CA GLU A 57 5.43 -16.82 29.88
C GLU A 57 4.34 -15.88 30.41
N MET A 58 3.31 -15.58 29.61
CA MET A 58 2.18 -14.74 30.03
C MET A 58 1.17 -15.49 30.92
N GLY A 59 1.20 -16.83 30.94
CA GLY A 59 0.36 -17.66 31.80
C GLY A 59 -1.16 -17.59 31.53
N GLY A 60 -1.58 -16.99 30.40
CA GLY A 60 -2.98 -16.73 30.07
C GLY A 60 -3.43 -17.40 28.77
N ALA A 61 -4.10 -16.63 27.91
CA ALA A 61 -4.57 -17.09 26.61
C ALA A 61 -3.41 -17.48 25.67
N GLN A 62 -3.72 -18.29 24.65
CA GLN A 62 -2.77 -18.60 23.57
C GLN A 62 -2.60 -17.40 22.64
N ILE A 63 -1.35 -17.02 22.35
CA ILE A 63 -1.02 -15.84 21.54
C ILE A 63 -0.64 -16.27 20.13
N PHE A 64 -1.41 -15.82 19.14
CA PHE A 64 -1.14 -16.05 17.72
C PHE A 64 -0.83 -14.73 17.00
N LEU A 65 0.19 -14.75 16.14
CA LEU A 65 0.65 -13.59 15.37
C LEU A 65 0.29 -13.77 13.90
N LYS A 66 -0.49 -12.85 13.34
CA LYS A 66 -0.69 -12.74 11.89
C LYS A 66 0.55 -12.09 11.27
N ARG A 67 1.34 -12.87 10.54
CA ARG A 67 2.69 -12.49 10.08
C ARG A 67 2.72 -11.58 8.84
N GLU A 68 1.99 -10.45 8.86
CA GLU A 68 2.02 -9.45 7.78
C GLU A 68 3.39 -8.76 7.63
N ASP A 69 4.30 -8.95 8.59
CA ASP A 69 5.70 -8.57 8.50
C ASP A 69 6.46 -9.33 7.38
N LEU A 70 5.95 -10.49 6.95
CA LEU A 70 6.55 -11.30 5.88
C LEU A 70 6.12 -10.88 4.47
N ASN A 71 5.18 -9.95 4.34
CA ASN A 71 4.80 -9.44 3.03
C ASN A 71 6.00 -8.75 2.37
N HIS A 72 6.08 -8.75 1.05
CA HIS A 72 7.04 -7.92 0.33
C HIS A 72 6.93 -6.44 0.79
N THR A 73 8.05 -5.73 0.88
CA THR A 73 8.24 -4.43 1.60
C THR A 73 8.23 -4.49 3.14
N GLY A 74 7.92 -5.64 3.73
CA GLY A 74 7.96 -5.87 5.19
C GLY A 74 6.78 -5.31 5.97
N ALA A 75 5.67 -4.97 5.30
CA ALA A 75 4.49 -4.37 5.95
C ALA A 75 3.17 -4.72 5.26
N HIS A 76 2.07 -4.64 6.00
CA HIS A 76 0.72 -4.81 5.47
C HIS A 76 0.30 -3.72 4.45
N LYS A 77 1.01 -2.59 4.38
CA LYS A 77 0.67 -1.45 3.51
C LYS A 77 0.67 -1.82 2.03
N ILE A 78 1.50 -2.80 1.63
CA ILE A 78 1.60 -3.28 0.24
C ILE A 78 0.26 -3.82 -0.28
N ASN A 79 -0.57 -4.42 0.59
CA ASN A 79 -1.88 -4.97 0.22
C ASN A 79 -2.82 -3.88 -0.30
N ASN A 80 -2.70 -2.65 0.20
CA ASN A 80 -3.54 -1.53 -0.23
C ASN A 80 -2.99 -0.89 -1.50
N VAL A 81 -1.69 -0.54 -1.52
CA VAL A 81 -1.12 0.20 -2.66
C VAL A 81 -1.17 -0.61 -3.96
N ILE A 82 -1.14 -1.94 -3.88
CA ILE A 82 -1.29 -2.80 -5.07
C ILE A 82 -2.67 -2.66 -5.70
N GLY A 83 -3.74 -2.71 -4.90
CA GLY A 83 -5.10 -2.50 -5.38
C GLY A 83 -5.33 -1.09 -5.91
N GLN A 84 -4.80 -0.07 -5.23
CA GLN A 84 -4.92 1.31 -5.68
C GLN A 84 -4.14 1.59 -6.98
N ALA A 85 -2.93 1.07 -7.12
CA ALA A 85 -2.15 1.22 -8.35
C ALA A 85 -2.79 0.48 -9.53
N MET A 86 -3.35 -0.72 -9.29
CA MET A 86 -4.16 -1.41 -10.29
C MET A 86 -5.38 -0.58 -10.71
N LEU A 87 -6.11 0.00 -9.76
CA LEU A 87 -7.24 0.86 -10.05
C LEU A 87 -6.81 2.10 -10.86
N ALA A 88 -5.70 2.74 -10.48
CA ALA A 88 -5.15 3.89 -11.20
C ALA A 88 -4.84 3.53 -12.67
N ARG A 89 -4.25 2.36 -12.93
CA ARG A 89 -4.03 1.85 -14.30
C ARG A 89 -5.34 1.64 -15.06
N ARG A 90 -6.35 1.04 -14.42
CA ARG A 90 -7.68 0.84 -15.02
C ARG A 90 -8.42 2.15 -15.30
N MET A 91 -8.09 3.20 -14.53
CA MET A 91 -8.54 4.57 -14.76
C MET A 91 -7.69 5.33 -15.79
N GLY A 92 -6.67 4.70 -16.39
CA GLY A 92 -5.78 5.32 -17.37
C GLY A 92 -4.86 6.40 -16.81
N LYS A 93 -4.64 6.43 -15.47
CA LYS A 93 -3.80 7.44 -14.84
C LYS A 93 -2.32 7.05 -15.01
N PRO A 94 -1.47 7.92 -15.60
CA PRO A 94 -0.05 7.60 -15.85
C PRO A 94 0.83 7.80 -14.60
N ARG A 95 0.28 8.47 -13.57
CA ARG A 95 1.03 9.01 -12.44
C ARG A 95 0.28 8.78 -11.13
N VAL A 96 1.01 8.40 -10.09
CA VAL A 96 0.53 8.25 -8.72
C VAL A 96 1.30 9.18 -7.81
N ILE A 97 0.57 9.86 -6.93
CA ILE A 97 1.15 10.66 -5.85
C ILE A 97 0.75 10.09 -4.50
N ALA A 98 1.63 10.25 -3.52
CA ALA A 98 1.35 9.97 -2.12
C ALA A 98 2.17 10.90 -1.24
N GLU A 99 1.82 10.97 0.03
CA GLU A 99 2.62 11.61 1.07
C GLU A 99 3.19 10.57 2.04
N THR A 100 4.28 10.92 2.72
CA THR A 100 4.82 10.03 3.77
C THR A 100 5.54 10.81 4.87
N GLY A 101 5.41 10.33 6.11
CA GLY A 101 6.23 10.76 7.26
C GLY A 101 7.42 9.81 7.44
N ALA A 102 7.27 8.74 8.22
CA ALA A 102 8.36 7.77 8.45
C ALA A 102 8.90 7.06 7.19
N GLY A 103 8.18 7.09 6.06
CA GLY A 103 8.66 6.60 4.76
C GLY A 103 8.11 5.23 4.33
N GLN A 104 7.47 4.45 5.20
CA GLN A 104 6.98 3.11 4.83
C GLN A 104 5.90 3.15 3.74
N HIS A 105 4.97 4.10 3.81
CA HIS A 105 3.94 4.24 2.77
C HIS A 105 4.57 4.67 1.44
N GLY A 106 5.48 5.65 1.47
CA GLY A 106 6.22 6.09 0.29
C GLY A 106 6.99 4.97 -0.39
N VAL A 107 7.71 4.13 0.37
CA VAL A 107 8.41 2.96 -0.17
C VAL A 107 7.44 1.96 -0.79
N ALA A 108 6.30 1.69 -0.16
CA ALA A 108 5.30 0.77 -0.72
C ALA A 108 4.69 1.31 -2.03
N THR A 109 4.35 2.60 -2.08
CA THR A 109 3.83 3.27 -3.27
C THR A 109 4.88 3.31 -4.40
N ALA A 110 6.14 3.65 -4.10
CA ALA A 110 7.24 3.60 -5.05
C ALA A 110 7.47 2.19 -5.60
N THR A 111 7.41 1.17 -4.73
CA THR A 111 7.59 -0.24 -5.12
C THR A 111 6.56 -0.67 -6.16
N ILE A 112 5.28 -0.34 -5.93
CA ILE A 112 4.24 -0.75 -6.87
C ILE A 112 4.23 0.07 -8.15
N CYS A 113 4.55 1.36 -8.06
CA CYS A 113 4.67 2.19 -9.26
C CYS A 113 5.80 1.70 -10.17
N ALA A 114 6.95 1.33 -9.59
CA ALA A 114 8.07 0.73 -10.31
C ALA A 114 7.65 -0.57 -11.02
N ARG A 115 6.89 -1.44 -10.32
CA ARG A 115 6.36 -2.69 -10.91
C ARG A 115 5.47 -2.45 -12.12
N TYR A 116 4.62 -1.44 -12.07
CA TYR A 116 3.63 -1.17 -13.11
C TYR A 116 4.04 -0.13 -14.16
N GLY A 117 5.23 0.44 -14.04
CA GLY A 117 5.70 1.50 -14.93
C GLY A 117 4.90 2.80 -14.79
N LEU A 118 4.43 3.11 -13.59
CA LEU A 118 3.73 4.36 -13.28
C LEU A 118 4.74 5.41 -12.79
N GLU A 119 4.55 6.67 -13.20
CA GLU A 119 5.29 7.77 -12.59
C GLU A 119 4.90 7.89 -11.11
N CYS A 120 5.91 7.98 -10.23
CA CYS A 120 5.70 8.05 -8.79
C CYS A 120 6.34 9.32 -8.21
N VAL A 121 5.52 10.12 -7.52
CA VAL A 121 6.00 11.28 -6.75
C VAL A 121 5.51 11.17 -5.32
N VAL A 122 6.43 11.11 -4.36
CA VAL A 122 6.13 11.01 -2.94
C VAL A 122 6.52 12.30 -2.23
N TYR A 123 5.52 13.03 -1.73
CA TYR A 123 5.74 14.23 -0.93
C TYR A 123 6.14 13.86 0.49
N MET A 124 7.25 14.43 0.97
CA MET A 124 7.79 14.13 2.29
C MET A 124 8.28 15.41 2.96
N GLY A 125 7.96 15.59 4.24
CA GLY A 125 8.38 16.77 5.00
C GLY A 125 9.91 16.88 5.05
N ALA A 126 10.47 18.08 4.87
CA ALA A 126 11.91 18.27 4.78
C ALA A 126 12.69 17.76 6.01
N GLU A 127 12.08 17.81 7.20
CA GLU A 127 12.65 17.24 8.42
C GLU A 127 12.68 15.71 8.39
N ASP A 128 11.60 15.08 7.93
CA ASP A 128 11.54 13.63 7.78
C ASP A 128 12.48 13.13 6.69
N VAL A 129 12.65 13.88 5.59
CA VAL A 129 13.65 13.56 4.55
C VAL A 129 15.05 13.45 5.15
N LYS A 130 15.41 14.37 6.05
CA LYS A 130 16.71 14.34 6.74
C LYS A 130 16.83 13.15 7.69
N ARG A 131 15.77 12.85 8.46
CA ARG A 131 15.78 11.79 9.49
C ARG A 131 15.65 10.38 8.90
N GLN A 132 14.98 10.22 7.76
CA GLN A 132 14.63 8.94 7.14
C GLN A 132 15.41 8.71 5.84
N SER A 133 16.69 9.10 5.83
CA SER A 133 17.55 8.96 4.65
C SER A 133 17.56 7.56 4.01
N PRO A 134 17.47 6.43 4.76
CA PRO A 134 17.40 5.11 4.12
C PRO A 134 16.11 4.89 3.32
N ASN A 135 14.97 5.41 3.78
CA ASN A 135 13.71 5.28 3.08
C ASN A 135 13.63 6.21 1.87
N VAL A 136 14.15 7.44 1.99
CA VAL A 136 14.31 8.35 0.85
C VAL A 136 15.17 7.71 -0.24
N TYR A 137 16.29 7.11 0.14
CA TYR A 137 17.17 6.42 -0.80
C TYR A 137 16.47 5.23 -1.48
N ARG A 138 15.73 4.40 -0.71
CA ARG A 138 14.92 3.30 -1.27
C ARG A 138 13.90 3.79 -2.28
N MET A 139 13.17 4.87 -1.99
CA MET A 139 12.19 5.45 -2.92
C MET A 139 12.86 5.92 -4.21
N LYS A 140 14.02 6.57 -4.12
CA LYS A 140 14.80 6.98 -5.30
C LYS A 140 15.34 5.79 -6.11
N LEU A 141 15.81 4.74 -5.45
CA LEU A 141 16.22 3.49 -6.12
C LEU A 141 15.07 2.83 -6.89
N LEU A 142 13.83 2.98 -6.39
CA LEU A 142 12.61 2.52 -7.05
C LEU A 142 12.13 3.47 -8.15
N GLY A 143 12.88 4.53 -8.46
CA GLY A 143 12.54 5.49 -9.53
C GLY A 143 11.51 6.56 -9.13
N ALA A 144 11.12 6.64 -7.85
CA ALA A 144 10.22 7.70 -7.39
C ALA A 144 10.97 9.03 -7.20
N THR A 145 10.26 10.12 -7.46
CA THR A 145 10.69 11.47 -7.07
C THR A 145 10.23 11.74 -5.63
N VAL A 146 11.14 12.23 -4.78
CA VAL A 146 10.89 12.56 -3.36
C VAL A 146 11.37 13.96 -3.08
#